data_AF-A0A455B520-F1
#
_entry.id   AF-A0A455B520-F1
#
_cell.length_a   1.000
_cell.length_b   1.000
_cell.length_c   1.000
_cell.angle_alpha   90.00
_cell.angle_beta   90.00
_cell.angle_gamma   90.00
#
_symmetry.space_group_name_H-M   'P 1'
#
loop_
_entity.id
_entity.type
_entity.pdbx_description
1 polymer ?
#
loop_
_entity_poly.entity_id
_entity_poly.type
_entity_poly.pdbx_seq_one_letter_code
_entity_poly.pdbx_strand_id
1 'polypeptide(L)'
;MGAAGSSALARLGLPAPQPRPRWLGVAALGLAAVALGAVAWRRARPRRRRRLQQVGTVAELWIYPVKSCKGVSVKAAECTALGLRSGHLRDRFWLVINKEGNMVTARQEPRLVLISLTCEGDTLTLSAAYTKDLRLPIKTPTTNAVHKCSFCILNENAT
;
A
#
# COMPACT_ATOMS: atom_id res chain seq x y z
N MET A 1 -61.57 5.17 78.87
CA MET A 1 -60.29 4.49 79.20
C MET A 1 -59.81 3.83 77.93
N GLY A 2 -58.78 4.41 77.30
CA GLY A 2 -57.47 3.74 77.17
C GLY A 2 -57.39 3.08 75.78
N ALA A 3 -56.89 3.77 74.76
CA ALA A 3 -55.48 3.95 74.41
C ALA A 3 -54.89 2.75 73.63
N ALA A 4 -53.98 3.11 72.72
CA ALA A 4 -53.04 2.26 71.97
C ALA A 4 -53.62 1.52 70.75
N GLY A 5 -52.99 1.53 69.57
CA GLY A 5 -51.74 2.11 69.12
C GLY A 5 -51.74 2.05 67.59
N SER A 6 -51.41 3.14 66.91
CA SER A 6 -50.05 3.46 66.46
C SER A 6 -49.44 2.44 65.49
N SER A 7 -49.42 2.86 64.23
CA SER A 7 -48.21 2.98 63.40
C SER A 7 -47.31 1.74 63.27
N ALA A 8 -47.56 0.94 62.22
CA ALA A 8 -46.63 -0.09 61.77
C ALA A 8 -46.19 0.06 60.30
N LEU A 9 -46.18 1.28 59.73
CA LEU A 9 -45.61 1.52 58.39
C LEU A 9 -44.62 2.69 58.29
N ALA A 10 -44.15 3.24 59.41
CA ALA A 10 -43.15 4.31 59.44
C ALA A 10 -41.71 3.83 59.73
N ARG A 11 -41.36 2.56 59.45
CA ARG A 11 -40.02 2.00 59.73
C ARG A 11 -39.22 1.50 58.52
N LEU A 12 -39.73 1.69 57.31
CA LEU A 12 -38.92 1.59 56.10
C LEU A 12 -38.71 3.02 55.62
N GLY A 13 -37.53 3.59 55.85
CA GLY A 13 -37.14 4.93 55.42
C GLY A 13 -37.05 5.09 53.90
N LEU A 14 -38.13 4.75 53.20
CA LEU A 14 -38.28 4.93 51.77
C LEU A 14 -38.86 6.33 51.53
N PRO A 15 -38.14 7.21 50.80
CA PRO A 15 -38.66 8.53 50.51
C PRO A 15 -39.93 8.42 49.67
N ALA A 16 -40.92 9.26 49.98
CA ALA A 16 -42.15 9.40 49.22
C ALA A 16 -41.85 9.59 47.71
N PRO A 17 -42.67 9.05 46.79
CA PRO A 17 -42.46 9.23 45.37
C PRO A 17 -42.67 10.71 45.04
N GLN A 18 -41.58 11.46 44.94
CA GLN A 18 -41.62 12.82 44.42
C GLN A 18 -42.20 12.77 43.00
N PRO A 19 -43.08 13.73 42.62
CA PRO A 19 -43.63 13.79 41.28
C PRO A 19 -42.46 14.05 40.33
N ARG A 20 -41.90 12.97 39.76
CA ARG A 20 -40.86 13.08 38.73
C ARG A 20 -41.47 13.93 37.64
N PRO A 21 -40.91 15.11 37.37
CA PRO A 21 -41.59 16.05 36.52
C PRO A 21 -41.67 15.42 35.13
N ARG A 22 -42.91 15.28 34.63
CA ARG A 22 -43.25 14.43 33.46
C ARG A 22 -42.40 14.76 32.22
N TRP A 23 -41.86 15.98 32.16
CA TRP A 23 -40.93 16.43 31.14
C TRP A 23 -39.62 15.62 31.07
N LEU A 24 -39.13 15.02 32.17
CA LEU A 24 -37.94 14.16 32.15
C LEU A 24 -38.16 12.89 31.34
N GLY A 25 -39.37 12.30 31.41
CA GLY A 25 -39.74 11.14 30.60
C GLY A 25 -39.86 11.50 29.11
N VAL A 26 -40.42 12.67 28.81
CA VAL A 26 -40.53 13.20 27.44
C VAL A 26 -39.16 13.51 26.85
N ALA A 27 -38.26 14.11 27.64
CA ALA A 27 -36.89 14.41 27.23
C ALA A 27 -36.07 13.15 26.95
N ALA A 28 -36.20 12.11 27.80
CA ALA A 28 -35.53 10.83 27.61
C ALA A 28 -36.01 10.11 26.33
N LEU A 29 -37.32 10.10 26.07
CA LEU A 29 -37.89 9.54 24.84
C LEU A 29 -37.45 10.32 23.60
N GLY A 30 -37.40 11.66 23.68
CA GLY A 30 -36.89 12.52 22.61
C GLY A 30 -35.43 12.22 22.25
N LEU A 31 -34.55 12.11 23.26
CA LEU A 31 -33.14 11.76 23.05
C LEU A 31 -32.97 10.35 22.46
N ALA A 32 -33.75 9.38 22.95
CA ALA A 32 -33.73 8.02 22.42
C ALA A 32 -34.16 7.97 20.95
N ALA A 33 -35.21 8.71 20.57
CA ALA A 33 -35.67 8.80 19.19
C ALA A 33 -34.61 9.44 18.27
N VAL A 34 -33.94 10.50 18.73
CA VAL A 34 -32.85 11.16 17.98
C VAL A 34 -31.65 10.22 17.83
N ALA A 35 -31.26 9.51 18.90
CA ALA A 35 -30.16 8.56 18.85
C ALA A 35 -30.44 7.39 17.89
N LEU A 36 -31.65 6.81 17.95
CA LEU A 36 -32.09 5.76 17.04
C LEU A 36 -32.16 6.27 15.60
N GLY A 37 -32.70 7.47 15.38
CA GLY A 37 -32.72 8.13 14.07
C GLY A 37 -31.31 8.36 13.51
N ALA A 38 -30.36 8.81 14.34
CA ALA A 38 -28.97 9.02 13.93
C ALA A 38 -28.24 7.71 13.62
N VAL A 39 -28.49 6.65 14.38
CA VAL A 39 -27.92 5.31 14.13
C VAL A 39 -28.52 4.70 12.86
N ALA A 40 -29.85 4.77 12.70
CA ALA A 40 -30.55 4.34 11.51
C ALA A 40 -30.06 5.11 10.28
N TRP A 41 -29.88 6.43 10.38
CA TRP A 41 -29.35 7.26 9.30
C TRP A 41 -27.88 6.94 8.98
N ARG A 42 -27.03 6.68 9.97
CA ARG A 42 -25.63 6.25 9.74
C ARG A 42 -25.55 4.86 9.10
N ARG A 43 -26.44 3.94 9.46
CA ARG A 43 -26.52 2.58 8.89
C ARG A 43 -27.14 2.59 7.49
N ALA A 44 -28.17 3.39 7.27
CA ALA A 44 -28.86 3.56 6.01
C ALA A 44 -28.12 4.48 5.04
N ARG A 45 -27.21 5.34 5.54
CA ARG A 45 -26.32 6.12 4.67
C ARG A 45 -25.54 5.14 3.81
N PRO A 46 -25.77 5.12 2.49
CA PRO A 46 -24.94 4.33 1.62
C PRO A 46 -23.52 4.84 1.84
N ARG A 47 -22.60 3.96 2.27
CA ARG A 47 -21.18 4.23 2.02
C ARG A 47 -21.14 4.51 0.53
N ARG A 48 -20.92 5.76 0.14
CA ARG A 48 -20.80 6.20 -1.25
C ARG A 48 -19.63 5.38 -1.80
N ARG A 49 -19.91 4.18 -2.31
CA ARG A 49 -18.93 3.37 -3.02
C ARG A 49 -18.61 4.25 -4.21
N ARG A 50 -17.43 4.88 -4.18
CA ARG A 50 -16.91 5.58 -5.34
C ARG A 50 -17.01 4.58 -6.47
N ARG A 51 -17.89 4.87 -7.43
CA ARG A 51 -18.08 4.02 -8.60
C ARG A 51 -16.75 4.08 -9.34
N LEU A 52 -15.98 3.00 -9.27
CA LEU A 52 -14.71 2.93 -9.97
C LEU A 52 -15.05 2.97 -11.46
N GLN A 53 -14.57 4.01 -12.14
CA GLN A 53 -14.66 4.13 -13.59
C GLN A 53 -13.33 3.67 -14.16
N GLN A 54 -13.39 2.78 -15.15
CA GLN A 54 -12.20 2.38 -15.89
C GLN A 54 -11.72 3.60 -16.69
N VAL A 55 -10.51 4.06 -16.38
CA VAL A 55 -9.89 5.22 -17.05
C VAL A 55 -9.01 4.83 -18.24
N GLY A 56 -8.75 3.53 -18.41
CA GLY A 56 -7.95 3.01 -19.51
C GLY A 56 -7.62 1.53 -19.35
N THR A 57 -6.90 1.03 -20.35
CA THR A 57 -6.33 -0.31 -20.39
C THR A 57 -4.84 -0.18 -20.69
N VAL A 58 -4.02 -0.99 -20.06
CA VAL A 58 -2.57 -1.01 -20.31
C VAL A 58 -2.33 -1.49 -21.74
N ALA A 59 -1.70 -0.65 -22.57
CA ALA A 59 -1.35 -1.00 -23.94
C ALA A 59 -0.12 -1.92 -24.00
N GLU A 60 0.92 -1.58 -23.24
CA GLU A 60 2.19 -2.31 -23.23
C GLU A 60 2.85 -2.28 -21.87
N LEU A 61 3.67 -3.29 -21.58
CA LEU A 61 4.51 -3.36 -20.40
C LEU A 61 5.97 -3.47 -20.82
N TRP A 62 6.81 -2.71 -20.13
CA TRP A 62 8.25 -2.62 -20.39
C TRP A 62 9.02 -2.81 -19.10
N ILE A 63 10.06 -3.64 -19.15
CA ILE A 63 11.00 -3.86 -18.04
C ILE A 63 12.39 -3.41 -18.48
N TYR A 64 13.08 -2.62 -17.66
CA TYR A 64 14.43 -2.12 -17.94
C TYR A 64 15.43 -2.80 -16.99
N PRO A 65 15.90 -4.02 -17.29
CA PRO A 65 16.71 -4.79 -16.34
C PRO A 65 18.04 -4.11 -15.97
N VAL A 66 18.68 -3.45 -16.93
CA VAL A 66 19.88 -2.63 -16.71
C VAL A 66 19.53 -1.16 -16.83
N LYS A 67 19.97 -0.35 -15.86
CA LYS A 67 19.74 1.09 -15.85
C LYS A 67 20.28 1.72 -17.15
N SER A 68 19.44 2.54 -17.78
CA SER A 68 19.78 3.30 -19.00
C SER A 68 19.96 2.48 -20.28
N CYS A 69 19.71 1.17 -20.26
CA CYS A 69 19.74 0.32 -21.45
C CYS A 69 18.34 0.17 -22.08
N LYS A 70 18.25 -0.54 -23.21
CA LYS A 70 16.99 -0.81 -23.89
C LYS A 70 16.03 -1.63 -23.00
N GLY A 71 14.75 -1.25 -23.01
CA GLY A 71 13.70 -1.98 -22.32
C GLY A 71 13.31 -3.26 -23.06
N VAL A 72 12.83 -4.24 -22.30
CA VAL A 72 12.26 -5.49 -22.79
C VAL A 72 10.75 -5.41 -22.70
N SER A 73 10.06 -5.57 -23.83
CA SER A 73 8.59 -5.64 -23.86
C SER A 73 8.11 -6.99 -23.34
N VAL A 74 7.12 -6.99 -22.46
CA VAL A 74 6.53 -8.20 -21.88
C VAL A 74 5.01 -8.14 -21.97
N LYS A 75 4.37 -9.32 -22.09
CA LYS A 75 2.90 -9.42 -22.11
C LYS A 75 2.28 -9.36 -20.72
N ALA A 76 3.02 -9.82 -19.71
CA ALA A 76 2.60 -9.84 -18.32
C ALA A 76 3.82 -9.59 -17.43
N ALA A 77 3.59 -9.00 -16.26
CA ALA A 77 4.61 -8.79 -15.25
C ALA A 77 3.98 -8.86 -13.85
N GLU A 78 4.73 -9.36 -12.89
CA GLU A 78 4.41 -9.33 -11.47
C GLU A 78 4.78 -7.96 -10.89
N CYS A 79 3.85 -7.34 -10.18
CA CYS A 79 4.10 -6.12 -9.42
C CYS A 79 4.73 -6.49 -8.08
N THR A 80 6.02 -6.19 -7.91
CA THR A 80 6.72 -6.34 -6.63
C THR A 80 6.90 -4.98 -5.96
N ALA A 81 7.22 -4.95 -4.67
CA ALA A 81 7.49 -3.69 -3.95
C ALA A 81 8.63 -2.86 -4.56
N LEU A 82 9.56 -3.51 -5.29
CA LEU A 82 10.70 -2.86 -5.93
C LEU A 82 10.48 -2.54 -7.42
N GLY A 83 9.33 -2.91 -7.98
CA GLY A 83 9.00 -2.71 -9.39
C GLY A 83 8.53 -3.98 -10.11
N LEU A 84 8.46 -3.91 -11.43
CA LEU A 84 7.98 -5.01 -12.27
C LEU A 84 8.98 -6.16 -12.35
N ARG A 85 8.46 -7.39 -12.36
CA ARG A 85 9.23 -8.62 -12.54
C ARG A 85 8.56 -9.52 -13.59
N SER A 86 9.34 -10.11 -14.48
CA SER A 86 8.88 -11.15 -15.40
C SER A 86 9.91 -12.26 -15.46
N GLY A 87 9.61 -13.41 -14.84
CA GLY A 87 10.57 -14.49 -14.65
C GLY A 87 11.81 -13.98 -13.91
N HIS A 88 12.96 -14.06 -14.56
CA HIS A 88 14.24 -13.58 -14.01
C HIS A 88 14.52 -12.09 -14.25
N LEU A 89 13.76 -11.44 -15.12
CA LEU A 89 13.91 -10.00 -15.39
C LEU A 89 13.26 -9.18 -14.29
N ARG A 90 14.01 -8.23 -13.73
CA ARG A 90 13.55 -7.30 -12.68
C ARG A 90 13.88 -5.89 -13.10
N ASP A 91 12.94 -4.96 -12.92
CA ASP A 91 13.17 -3.57 -13.31
C ASP A 91 14.34 -2.95 -12.52
N ARG A 92 15.29 -2.37 -13.26
CA ARG A 92 16.47 -1.61 -12.80
C ARG A 92 17.33 -2.34 -11.77
N PHE A 93 17.43 -3.66 -11.89
CA PHE A 93 18.19 -4.47 -10.95
C PHE A 93 19.70 -4.46 -11.19
N TRP A 94 20.13 -4.08 -12.40
CA TRP A 94 21.52 -3.98 -12.80
C TRP A 94 21.93 -2.53 -13.09
N LEU A 95 23.19 -2.22 -12.80
CA LEU A 95 23.78 -0.91 -12.98
C LEU A 95 25.16 -1.03 -13.63
N VAL A 96 25.43 -0.19 -14.62
CA VAL A 96 26.77 -0.03 -15.17
C VAL A 96 27.53 0.96 -14.29
N ILE A 97 28.72 0.56 -13.82
CA ILE A 97 29.64 1.39 -13.05
C ILE A 97 30.97 1.51 -13.79
N ASN A 98 31.66 2.63 -13.58
CA ASN A 98 33.02 2.81 -14.06
C ASN A 98 34.05 2.21 -13.07
N LYS A 99 35.34 2.33 -13.37
CA LYS A 99 36.42 1.78 -12.52
C LYS A 99 36.48 2.45 -11.15
N GLU A 100 36.02 3.69 -11.07
CA GLU A 100 35.96 4.49 -9.83
C GLU A 100 34.71 4.20 -9.00
N GLY A 101 33.82 3.29 -9.45
CA GLY A 101 32.58 2.93 -8.75
C GLY A 101 31.42 3.89 -8.97
N ASN A 102 31.57 4.88 -9.85
CA ASN A 102 30.51 5.82 -10.19
C ASN A 102 29.53 5.21 -11.18
N MET A 103 28.24 5.57 -11.04
CA MET A 103 27.20 5.15 -11.98
C MET A 103 27.41 5.76 -13.36
N VAL A 104 27.27 4.93 -14.40
CA VAL A 104 27.21 5.36 -15.79
C VAL A 104 25.76 5.32 -16.26
N THR A 105 25.29 6.44 -16.80
CA THR A 105 23.91 6.63 -17.25
C THR A 105 23.86 7.09 -18.70
N ALA A 106 22.69 6.96 -19.34
CA ALA A 106 22.50 7.41 -20.73
C ALA A 106 22.71 8.93 -20.91
N ARG A 107 22.76 9.72 -19.83
CA ARG A 107 23.10 11.15 -19.91
C ARG A 107 24.59 11.36 -20.18
N GLN A 108 25.44 10.49 -19.65
CA GLN A 108 26.89 10.51 -19.88
C GLN A 108 27.23 9.73 -21.15
N GLU A 109 26.62 8.55 -21.32
CA GLU A 109 26.86 7.65 -22.45
C GLU A 109 25.54 7.27 -23.13
N PRO A 110 25.03 8.08 -24.08
CA PRO A 110 23.77 7.81 -24.77
C PRO A 110 23.74 6.47 -25.52
N ARG A 111 24.91 5.94 -25.86
CA ARG A 111 25.09 4.65 -26.52
C ARG A 111 24.56 3.47 -25.70
N LEU A 112 24.42 3.62 -24.37
CA LEU A 112 23.84 2.58 -23.51
C LEU A 112 22.43 2.18 -23.95
N VAL A 113 21.65 3.11 -24.51
CA VAL A 113 20.27 2.84 -24.96
C VAL A 113 20.22 1.87 -26.14
N LEU A 114 21.33 1.74 -26.89
CA LEU A 114 21.44 0.81 -28.02
C LEU A 114 21.68 -0.63 -27.58
N ILE A 115 22.05 -0.85 -26.31
CA ILE A 115 22.32 -2.18 -25.78
C ILE A 115 20.99 -2.91 -25.59
N SER A 116 20.78 -3.97 -26.37
CA SER A 116 19.62 -4.84 -26.25
C SER A 116 19.88 -5.95 -25.24
N LEU A 117 18.84 -6.30 -24.48
CA LEU A 117 18.91 -7.32 -23.45
C LEU A 117 17.95 -8.46 -23.79
N THR A 118 18.46 -9.69 -23.74
CA THR A 118 17.67 -10.91 -23.83
C THR A 118 17.97 -11.80 -22.63
N CYS A 119 16.97 -12.54 -22.18
CA CYS A 119 17.08 -13.44 -21.04
C CYS A 119 16.68 -14.84 -21.51
N GLU A 120 17.62 -15.76 -21.50
CA GLU A 120 17.42 -17.16 -21.87
C GLU A 120 17.79 -18.05 -20.68
N GLY A 121 16.77 -18.60 -20.02
CA GLY A 121 16.95 -19.35 -18.78
C GLY A 121 17.63 -18.52 -17.70
N ASP A 122 18.73 -19.04 -17.15
CA ASP A 122 19.54 -18.41 -16.10
C ASP A 122 20.63 -17.45 -16.65
N THR A 123 20.63 -17.14 -17.95
CA THR A 123 21.63 -16.27 -18.59
C THR A 123 21.01 -15.00 -19.18
N LEU A 124 21.56 -13.86 -18.81
CA LEU A 124 21.26 -12.54 -19.37
C LEU A 124 22.30 -12.21 -20.46
N THR A 125 21.86 -11.97 -21.68
CA THR A 125 22.72 -11.58 -22.80
C THR A 125 22.53 -10.11 -23.11
N LEU A 126 23.63 -9.35 -23.09
CA LEU A 126 23.70 -7.97 -23.57
C LEU A 126 24.34 -7.97 -24.96
N SER A 127 23.59 -7.52 -25.95
CA SER A 127 24.03 -7.37 -27.32
C SER A 127 24.09 -5.89 -27.67
N ALA A 128 25.17 -5.49 -28.34
CA ALA A 128 25.32 -4.15 -28.88
C ALA A 128 25.98 -4.21 -30.26
N ALA A 129 25.64 -3.25 -31.11
CA ALA A 129 26.12 -3.22 -32.48
C ALA A 129 27.66 -3.18 -32.52
N TYR A 130 28.25 -4.02 -33.35
CA TYR A 130 29.70 -4.12 -33.59
C TYR A 130 30.54 -4.59 -32.38
N THR A 131 29.90 -5.20 -31.37
CA THR A 131 30.57 -5.79 -30.21
C THR A 131 30.12 -7.22 -29.98
N LYS A 132 31.00 -8.03 -29.40
CA LYS A 132 30.65 -9.41 -28.99
C LYS A 132 29.64 -9.37 -27.85
N ASP A 133 28.64 -10.24 -27.93
CA ASP A 133 27.64 -10.39 -26.88
C ASP A 133 28.26 -10.71 -25.53
N LEU A 134 27.82 -9.97 -24.51
CA LEU A 134 28.21 -10.18 -23.13
C LEU A 134 27.14 -11.04 -22.45
N ARG A 135 27.52 -12.25 -22.03
CA ARG A 135 26.65 -13.18 -21.32
C ARG A 135 26.95 -13.12 -19.82
N LEU A 136 25.92 -12.81 -19.03
CA LEU A 136 25.99 -12.70 -17.58
C LEU A 136 25.08 -13.76 -16.94
N PRO A 137 25.57 -14.56 -15.99
CA PRO A 137 24.69 -15.42 -15.21
C PRO A 137 23.82 -14.55 -14.30
N ILE A 138 22.51 -14.82 -14.26
CA ILE A 138 21.56 -14.06 -13.43
C ILE A 138 21.83 -14.30 -11.95
N LYS A 139 22.20 -15.54 -11.61
CA LYS A 139 22.79 -15.89 -10.32
C LYS A 139 24.27 -15.56 -10.40
N THR A 140 24.66 -14.42 -9.84
CA THR A 140 26.07 -14.04 -9.80
C THR A 140 26.86 -15.04 -8.96
N PRO A 141 27.90 -15.69 -9.50
CA PRO A 141 28.79 -16.53 -8.71
C PRO A 141 29.58 -15.67 -7.72
N THR A 142 29.88 -16.21 -6.54
CA THR A 142 30.56 -15.54 -5.42
C THR A 142 32.01 -15.12 -5.74
N THR A 143 32.56 -15.57 -6.87
CA THR A 143 33.96 -15.44 -7.27
C THR A 143 34.31 -14.13 -7.98
N ASN A 144 33.35 -13.43 -8.59
CA ASN A 144 33.59 -12.08 -9.12
C ASN A 144 33.17 -11.03 -8.11
N ALA A 145 33.89 -9.91 -8.03
CA ALA A 145 33.54 -8.78 -7.18
C ALA A 145 32.21 -8.17 -7.64
N VAL A 146 31.09 -8.71 -7.14
CA VAL A 146 29.77 -8.11 -7.30
C VAL A 146 29.70 -6.94 -6.33
N HIS A 147 29.81 -5.73 -6.86
CA HIS A 147 29.55 -4.53 -6.08
C HIS A 147 28.06 -4.50 -5.75
N LYS A 148 27.71 -4.85 -4.52
CA LYS A 148 26.34 -4.78 -4.02
C LYS A 148 25.96 -3.31 -3.85
N CYS A 149 25.48 -2.68 -4.93
CA CYS A 149 24.98 -1.32 -4.89
C CYS A 149 23.59 -1.30 -4.24
N SER A 150 23.53 -1.06 -2.93
CA SER A 150 22.27 -0.76 -2.24
C SER A 150 21.90 0.71 -2.47
N PHE A 151 21.12 1.00 -3.51
CA PHE A 151 20.49 2.31 -3.68
C PHE A 151 18.98 2.17 -3.38
N CYS A 152 18.63 2.18 -2.09
CA CYS A 152 17.27 2.40 -1.62
C CYS A 152 17.21 3.82 -1.05
N ILE A 153 16.74 4.79 -1.82
CA ILE A 153 16.17 6.00 -1.22
C ILE A 153 14.67 5.73 -1.10
N LEU A 154 14.27 5.14 0.02
CA LEU A 154 12.97 5.47 0.60
C LEU A 154 13.26 6.61 1.57
N ASN A 155 13.00 7.83 1.11
CA ASN A 155 12.93 8.98 1.97
C ASN A 155 11.62 8.85 2.76
N GLU A 156 11.66 8.22 3.94
CA GLU A 156 10.61 8.36 4.94
C GLU A 156 10.94 9.56 5.83
N ASN A 157 10.75 10.76 5.28
CA ASN A 157 10.29 11.87 6.10
C ASN A 157 8.77 11.76 6.13
N ALA A 158 8.26 11.01 7.10
CA ALA A 158 6.88 11.09 7.55
C ALA A 158 6.90 11.21 9.09
N THR A 159 6.75 12.47 9.52
CA THR A 159 6.48 13.00 10.88
C THR A 159 7.52 12.79 11.97
#